data_AF-A0A1Y4LYL1-F1
#
_entry.id   AF-A0A1Y4LYL1-F1
#
_cell.length_a   1.000
_cell.length_b   1.000
_cell.length_c   1.000
_cell.angle_alpha   90.00
_cell.angle_beta   90.00
_cell.angle_gamma   90.00
#
_symmetry.space_group_name_H-M   'P 1'
#
loop_
_entity.id
_entity.type
_entity.pdbx_description
1 polymer ?
#
loop_
_entity_poly.entity_id
_entity_poly.type
_entity_poly.pdbx_seq_one_letter_code
_entity_poly.pdbx_strand_id
1 'polypeptide(L)'
;MAVVDKDICKACEDLQAYAPEFVIKGVTDTMCANLEANQGLMNKGRKNCTDIHNAIDCLIGGMAEKAQSYDPCKPNQPIEDLAKNVMHVMDMLACSDCGQWEQIQLIWEEIQKIWDAIHDLENALGDANINISKIQNALIKLLTNMRNAGYWESSGDILDGNVKSGVGVAYGTMNHFGGTADGNSYIRTNTGQTENDTVGGI
;
A
#
# COMPACT_ATOMS: atom_id res chain seq x y z
N MET A 1 -41.94 -4.74 14.14
CA MET A 1 -40.51 -4.62 14.50
C MET A 1 -40.47 -4.10 15.91
N ALA A 2 -39.87 -4.84 16.85
CA ALA A 2 -39.71 -4.35 18.21
C ALA A 2 -38.72 -3.18 18.15
N VAL A 3 -39.21 -1.96 18.35
CA VAL A 3 -38.38 -0.84 18.73
C VAL A 3 -37.78 -1.27 20.06
N VAL A 4 -36.45 -1.50 20.10
CA VAL A 4 -35.74 -1.61 21.37
C VAL A 4 -36.22 -0.44 22.23
N ASP A 5 -36.63 -0.69 23.47
CA ASP A 5 -37.12 0.35 24.39
C ASP A 5 -36.01 1.39 24.56
N LYS A 6 -36.01 2.40 23.69
CA LYS A 6 -35.02 3.46 23.62
C LYS A 6 -35.47 4.50 24.62
N ASP A 7 -34.59 4.85 25.55
CA ASP A 7 -34.86 5.91 26.51
C ASP A 7 -34.75 7.28 25.82
N ILE A 8 -35.83 7.65 25.13
CA ILE A 8 -35.96 8.89 24.35
C ILE A 8 -35.82 10.11 25.27
N CYS A 9 -36.38 10.04 26.48
CA CYS A 9 -36.25 11.09 27.49
C CYS A 9 -34.79 11.35 27.82
N LYS A 10 -34.02 10.30 28.12
CA LYS A 10 -32.59 10.42 28.40
C LYS A 10 -31.82 10.95 27.19
N ALA A 11 -32.13 10.49 25.98
CA ALA A 11 -31.48 10.99 24.77
C ALA A 11 -31.70 12.51 24.60
N CYS A 12 -32.92 12.99 24.89
CA CYS A 12 -33.24 14.42 24.87
C CYS A 12 -32.56 15.21 25.98
N GLU A 13 -32.56 14.70 27.22
CA GLU A 13 -31.87 15.34 28.34
C GLU A 13 -30.36 15.45 28.08
N ASP A 14 -29.74 14.37 27.61
CA ASP A 14 -28.33 14.34 27.25
C ASP A 14 -28.02 15.31 26.12
N LEU A 15 -28.86 15.37 25.08
CA LEU A 15 -28.68 16.28 23.94
C LEU A 15 -28.81 17.75 24.36
N GLN A 16 -29.83 18.07 25.16
CA GLN A 16 -30.10 19.43 25.61
C GLN A 16 -29.04 19.92 26.61
N ALA A 17 -28.54 19.05 27.47
CA ALA A 17 -27.45 19.37 28.40
C ALA A 17 -26.11 19.53 27.67
N TYR A 18 -25.85 18.70 26.66
CA TYR A 18 -24.57 18.67 25.94
C TYR A 18 -24.47 19.76 24.86
N ALA A 19 -25.52 19.92 24.05
CA ALA A 19 -25.57 20.81 22.89
C ALA A 19 -26.89 21.63 22.86
N PRO A 20 -27.11 22.53 23.85
CA PRO A 20 -28.36 23.30 23.93
C PRO A 20 -28.59 24.21 22.71
N GLU A 21 -27.53 24.75 22.12
CA GLU A 21 -27.66 25.58 20.91
C GLU A 21 -28.12 24.78 19.69
N PHE A 22 -27.76 23.50 19.59
CA PHE A 22 -28.20 22.64 18.49
C PHE A 22 -29.72 22.47 18.49
N VAL A 23 -30.31 22.28 19.66
CA VAL A 23 -31.77 22.12 19.81
C VAL A 23 -32.53 23.38 19.40
N ILE A 24 -31.91 24.56 19.50
CA ILE A 24 -32.56 25.85 19.23
C ILE A 24 -32.30 26.32 17.80
N LYS A 25 -31.06 26.19 17.32
CA LYS A 25 -30.57 26.82 16.09
C LYS A 25 -30.28 25.79 14.98
N GLY A 26 -30.34 24.50 15.27
CA GLY A 26 -29.84 23.46 14.38
C GLY A 26 -28.32 23.40 14.35
N VAL A 27 -27.78 22.84 13.28
CA VAL A 27 -26.33 22.72 13.08
C VAL A 27 -25.75 24.10 12.74
N THR A 28 -24.76 24.53 13.51
CA THR A 28 -23.97 25.74 13.22
C THR A 28 -22.71 25.38 12.43
N ASP A 29 -22.06 26.36 11.79
CA ASP A 29 -20.79 26.14 11.07
C ASP A 29 -19.72 25.47 11.94
N THR A 30 -19.62 25.87 13.22
CA THR A 30 -18.67 25.25 14.17
C THR A 30 -19.04 23.81 14.48
N MET A 31 -20.33 23.51 14.65
CA MET A 31 -20.79 22.12 14.84
C MET A 31 -20.55 21.29 13.58
N CYS A 32 -20.76 21.86 12.39
CA CYS A 32 -20.50 21.20 11.12
C CYS A 32 -19.03 20.84 10.97
N ALA A 33 -18.11 21.78 11.23
CA ALA A 33 -16.68 21.54 11.20
C ALA A 33 -16.24 20.46 12.22
N ASN A 34 -16.84 20.44 13.42
CA ASN A 34 -16.56 19.38 14.40
C ASN A 34 -17.06 18.01 13.91
N LEU A 35 -18.24 17.97 13.27
CA LEU A 35 -18.78 16.75 12.66
C LEU A 35 -17.90 16.29 11.50
N GLU A 36 -17.43 17.18 10.62
CA GLU A 36 -16.47 16.82 9.56
C GLU A 36 -15.21 16.15 10.15
N ALA A 37 -14.74 16.62 11.31
CA ALA A 37 -13.59 16.08 12.02
C ALA A 37 -13.87 14.84 12.91
N ASN A 38 -15.09 14.30 12.91
CA ASN A 38 -15.55 13.20 13.78
C ASN A 38 -15.41 13.49 15.30
N GLN A 39 -15.64 14.74 15.70
CA GLN A 39 -15.51 15.22 17.09
C GLN A 39 -16.86 15.43 17.79
N GLY A 40 -17.95 14.98 17.16
CA GLY A 40 -19.30 15.25 17.64
C GLY A 40 -19.68 16.72 17.49
N LEU A 41 -20.82 17.13 18.05
CA LEU A 41 -21.33 18.50 17.88
C LEU A 41 -20.42 19.55 18.56
N MET A 42 -19.86 19.21 19.72
CA MET A 42 -19.22 20.19 20.61
C MET A 42 -17.72 20.00 20.80
N ASN A 43 -17.10 18.99 20.17
CA ASN A 43 -15.69 18.64 20.38
C ASN A 43 -15.31 18.49 21.86
N LYS A 44 -16.09 17.69 22.59
CA LYS A 44 -15.88 17.41 24.03
C LYS A 44 -15.68 15.91 24.29
N GLY A 45 -14.99 15.22 23.38
CA GLY A 45 -14.65 13.81 23.52
C GLY A 45 -15.75 12.83 23.11
N ARG A 46 -16.86 13.31 22.52
CA ARG A 46 -17.83 12.45 21.83
C ARG A 46 -17.46 12.29 20.35
N LYS A 47 -17.97 11.24 19.72
CA LYS A 47 -17.86 10.99 18.28
C LYS A 47 -19.18 11.30 17.62
N ASN A 48 -19.17 11.50 16.29
CA ASN A 48 -20.38 11.79 15.52
C ASN A 48 -21.48 10.78 15.72
N CYS A 49 -21.12 9.49 15.74
CA CYS A 49 -22.07 8.39 15.91
C CYS A 49 -22.94 8.58 17.17
N THR A 50 -22.34 8.94 18.30
CA THR A 50 -23.08 9.15 19.56
C THR A 50 -24.03 10.34 19.45
N ASP A 51 -23.54 11.48 18.93
CA ASP A 51 -24.35 12.70 18.87
C ASP A 51 -25.47 12.60 17.83
N ILE A 52 -25.22 11.95 16.67
CA ILE A 52 -26.25 11.66 15.66
C ILE A 52 -27.31 10.71 16.22
N HIS A 53 -26.92 9.65 16.94
CA HIS A 53 -27.88 8.75 17.58
C HIS A 53 -28.78 9.48 18.57
N ASN A 54 -28.20 10.28 19.46
CA ASN A 54 -28.96 11.07 20.43
C ASN A 54 -29.89 12.08 19.75
N ALA A 55 -29.43 12.72 18.66
CA ALA A 55 -30.24 13.64 17.87
C ALA A 55 -31.42 12.94 17.18
N ILE A 56 -31.20 11.78 16.55
CA ILE A 56 -32.28 10.99 15.93
C ILE A 56 -33.29 10.55 16.98
N ASP A 57 -32.82 9.97 18.08
CA ASP A 57 -33.69 9.43 19.12
C ASP A 57 -34.49 10.55 19.80
N CYS A 58 -33.87 11.69 20.10
CA CYS A 58 -34.59 12.82 20.68
C CYS A 58 -35.53 13.52 19.70
N LEU A 59 -35.02 13.98 18.55
CA LEU A 59 -35.76 14.87 17.66
C LEU A 59 -36.83 14.13 16.86
N ILE A 60 -36.55 12.90 16.39
CA ILE A 60 -37.50 12.10 15.62
C ILE A 60 -38.26 11.15 16.55
N GLY A 61 -37.55 10.43 17.43
CA GLY A 61 -38.18 9.52 18.38
C GLY A 61 -39.11 10.25 19.36
N GLY A 62 -38.64 11.36 19.96
CA GLY A 62 -39.46 12.18 20.86
C GLY A 62 -40.68 12.81 20.20
N MET A 63 -40.64 13.06 18.89
CA MET A 63 -41.82 13.49 18.14
C MET A 63 -42.86 12.38 17.98
N ALA A 64 -42.41 11.15 17.76
CA ALA A 64 -43.30 10.00 17.66
C ALA A 64 -44.05 9.76 18.98
N GLU A 65 -43.38 9.92 20.13
CA GLU A 65 -44.02 9.83 21.45
C GLU A 65 -45.03 10.96 21.70
N LYS A 66 -44.71 12.18 21.26
CA LYS A 66 -45.59 13.36 21.41
C LYS A 66 -46.75 13.39 20.42
N ALA A 67 -46.83 12.47 19.47
CA ALA A 67 -47.81 12.50 18.37
C ALA A 67 -49.26 12.66 18.85
N GLN A 68 -49.64 12.03 19.98
CA GLN A 68 -50.99 12.10 20.53
C GLN A 68 -51.26 13.37 21.37
N SER A 69 -50.21 14.11 21.73
CA SER A 69 -50.28 15.32 22.56
C SER A 69 -50.45 16.61 21.74
N TYR A 70 -50.38 16.52 20.41
CA TYR A 70 -50.54 17.69 19.55
C TYR A 70 -51.97 18.22 19.58
N ASP A 71 -52.08 19.55 19.57
CA ASP A 71 -53.35 20.27 19.54
C ASP A 71 -54.06 20.04 18.19
N PRO A 72 -55.25 19.40 18.17
CA PRO A 72 -55.99 19.16 16.94
C PRO A 72 -56.48 20.45 16.27
N CYS A 73 -56.53 21.58 17.00
CA CYS A 73 -56.81 22.90 16.43
C CYS A 73 -55.59 23.53 15.72
N LYS A 74 -54.41 22.89 15.77
CA LYS A 74 -53.17 23.32 15.09
C LYS A 74 -52.61 22.22 14.18
N PRO A 75 -53.35 21.84 13.11
CA PRO A 75 -53.02 20.66 12.30
C PRO A 75 -51.67 20.72 11.58
N ASN A 76 -51.10 21.91 11.37
CA ASN A 76 -49.81 22.08 10.71
C ASN A 76 -48.62 21.95 11.67
N GLN A 77 -48.82 22.14 12.97
CA GLN A 77 -47.74 22.16 13.96
C GLN A 77 -46.92 20.84 13.98
N PRO A 78 -47.52 19.63 13.96
CA PRO A 78 -46.74 18.40 13.92
C PRO A 78 -45.86 18.28 12.67
N ILE A 79 -46.33 18.80 11.54
CA ILE A 79 -45.60 18.77 10.26
C ILE A 79 -44.43 19.76 10.30
N GLU A 80 -44.65 20.96 10.83
CA GLU A 80 -43.61 21.98 11.00
C GLU A 80 -42.51 21.52 11.95
N ASP A 81 -42.87 20.92 13.09
CA ASP A 81 -41.93 20.38 14.06
C ASP A 81 -41.14 19.21 13.46
N LEU A 82 -41.79 18.35 12.67
CA LEU A 82 -41.14 17.22 12.00
C LEU A 82 -40.14 17.71 10.96
N ALA A 83 -40.56 18.66 10.13
CA ALA A 83 -39.71 19.22 9.09
C ALA A 83 -38.44 19.84 9.69
N LYS A 84 -38.57 20.63 10.77
CA LYS A 84 -37.41 21.22 11.47
C LYS A 84 -36.49 20.17 12.07
N ASN A 85 -37.04 19.19 12.78
CA ASN A 85 -36.27 18.13 13.42
C ASN A 85 -35.55 17.25 12.40
N VAL A 86 -36.20 16.92 11.28
CA VAL A 86 -35.58 16.19 10.17
C VAL A 86 -34.49 17.03 9.52
N MET A 87 -34.71 18.33 9.28
CA MET A 87 -33.67 19.20 8.73
C MET A 87 -32.42 19.21 9.62
N HIS A 88 -32.57 19.35 10.94
CA HIS A 88 -31.43 19.33 11.86
C HIS A 88 -30.65 18.00 11.83
N VAL A 89 -31.35 16.86 11.81
CA VAL A 89 -30.70 15.54 11.70
C VAL A 89 -30.02 15.39 10.34
N MET A 90 -30.66 15.82 9.25
CA MET A 90 -30.07 15.76 7.92
C MET A 90 -28.85 16.65 7.77
N ASP A 91 -28.84 17.84 8.35
CA ASP A 91 -27.66 18.72 8.38
C ASP A 91 -26.50 18.05 9.14
N MET A 92 -26.78 17.40 10.28
CA MET A 92 -25.74 16.66 11.01
C MET A 92 -25.16 15.52 10.18
N LEU A 93 -26.02 14.76 9.51
CA LEU A 93 -25.60 13.66 8.64
C LEU A 93 -24.79 14.17 7.46
N ALA A 94 -25.21 15.27 6.83
CA ALA A 94 -24.50 15.88 5.71
C ALA A 94 -23.10 16.33 6.11
N CYS A 95 -22.94 17.09 7.21
CA CYS A 95 -21.62 17.51 7.70
C CYS A 95 -20.72 16.30 8.03
N SER A 96 -21.28 15.28 8.71
CA SER A 96 -20.53 14.06 9.02
C SER A 96 -20.14 13.28 7.76
N ASP A 97 -20.98 13.24 6.73
CA ASP A 97 -20.72 12.54 5.47
C ASP A 97 -19.67 13.28 4.63
N CYS A 98 -19.72 14.62 4.56
CA CYS A 98 -18.72 15.45 3.90
C CYS A 98 -17.30 15.16 4.44
N GLY A 99 -17.13 15.17 5.77
CA GLY A 99 -15.83 14.83 6.37
C GLY A 99 -15.40 13.39 6.08
N GLN A 100 -16.33 12.42 6.09
CA GLN A 100 -16.02 11.04 5.72
C GLN A 100 -15.58 10.92 4.25
N TRP A 101 -16.22 11.65 3.33
CA TRP A 101 -15.83 11.67 1.92
C TRP A 101 -14.41 12.18 1.71
N GLU A 102 -14.00 13.24 2.41
CA GLU A 102 -12.63 13.75 2.34
C GLU A 102 -11.61 12.70 2.80
N GLN A 103 -11.90 12.00 3.92
CA GLN A 103 -11.03 10.92 4.39
C GLN A 103 -10.93 9.76 3.39
N ILE A 104 -12.03 9.42 2.71
CA ILE A 104 -12.04 8.39 1.67
C ILE A 104 -11.17 8.80 0.48
N GLN A 105 -11.20 10.06 0.06
CA GLN A 105 -10.34 10.55 -1.03
C GLN A 105 -8.86 10.44 -0.67
N LEU A 106 -8.48 10.82 0.55
CA LEU A 106 -7.10 10.67 1.03
C LEU A 106 -6.65 9.20 1.02
N ILE A 107 -7.52 8.27 1.42
CA ILE A 107 -7.23 6.83 1.37
C ILE A 107 -7.01 6.37 -0.08
N TRP A 108 -7.83 6.82 -1.03
CA TRP A 108 -7.65 6.48 -2.45
C TRP A 108 -6.32 6.96 -3.01
N GLU A 109 -5.89 8.17 -2.67
CA GLU A 109 -4.58 8.71 -3.08
C GLU A 109 -3.42 7.87 -2.56
N GLU A 110 -3.46 7.44 -1.29
CA GLU A 110 -2.42 6.59 -0.71
C GLU A 110 -2.41 5.17 -1.30
N ILE A 111 -3.58 4.59 -1.60
CA ILE A 111 -3.69 3.30 -2.30
C ILE A 111 -3.03 3.38 -3.68
N GLN A 112 -3.22 4.48 -4.41
CA GLN A 112 -2.62 4.65 -5.73
C GLN A 112 -1.08 4.68 -5.64
N LYS A 113 -0.52 5.41 -4.66
CA LYS A 113 0.93 5.45 -4.44
C LYS A 113 1.50 4.06 -4.15
N ILE A 114 0.78 3.25 -3.35
CA ILE A 114 1.18 1.87 -3.04
C ILE A 114 1.15 1.02 -4.31
N TRP A 115 0.11 1.16 -5.14
CA TRP A 115 -0.01 0.42 -6.39
C TRP A 115 1.15 0.72 -7.35
N ASP A 116 1.48 2.00 -7.52
CA ASP A 116 2.60 2.45 -8.35
C ASP A 116 3.93 1.88 -7.85
N ALA A 117 4.18 1.94 -6.53
CA ALA A 117 5.40 1.40 -5.93
C ALA A 117 5.54 -0.13 -6.08
N ILE A 118 4.42 -0.87 -6.02
CA ILE A 118 4.42 -2.32 -6.28
C ILE A 118 4.79 -2.60 -7.73
N HIS A 119 4.21 -1.84 -8.67
CA HIS A 119 4.50 -2.03 -10.09
C HIS A 119 5.98 -1.75 -10.43
N ASP A 120 6.56 -0.69 -9.85
CA ASP A 120 7.98 -0.39 -9.99
C ASP A 120 8.87 -1.52 -9.44
N LEU A 121 8.48 -2.11 -8.30
CA LEU A 121 9.19 -3.25 -7.72
C LEU A 121 9.08 -4.51 -8.59
N GLU A 122 7.91 -4.80 -9.15
CA GLU A 122 7.68 -5.91 -10.08
C GLU A 122 8.57 -5.78 -11.32
N ASN A 123 8.65 -4.58 -11.90
CA ASN A 123 9.50 -4.30 -13.05
C ASN A 123 10.99 -4.50 -12.71
N ALA A 124 11.46 -3.94 -11.60
CA ALA A 124 12.84 -4.10 -11.15
C ALA A 124 13.20 -5.58 -10.88
N LEU A 125 12.28 -6.36 -10.31
CA LEU A 125 12.45 -7.79 -10.10
C LEU A 125 12.51 -8.55 -11.44
N GLY A 126 11.67 -8.19 -12.41
CA GLY A 126 11.71 -8.73 -13.77
C GLY A 126 13.07 -8.52 -14.43
N ASP A 127 13.58 -7.29 -14.38
CA ASP A 127 14.89 -6.94 -14.94
C ASP A 127 16.04 -7.67 -14.23
N ALA A 128 16.01 -7.75 -12.90
CA ALA A 128 16.99 -8.49 -12.12
C ALA A 128 17.02 -9.98 -12.51
N ASN A 129 15.86 -10.61 -12.66
CA ASN A 129 15.76 -12.02 -13.08
C ASN A 129 16.33 -12.25 -14.48
N ILE A 130 16.07 -11.34 -15.42
CA ILE A 130 16.65 -11.39 -16.77
C ILE A 130 18.19 -11.29 -16.71
N ASN A 131 18.72 -10.34 -15.92
CA ASN A 131 20.16 -10.14 -15.79
C ASN A 131 20.86 -11.32 -15.10
N ILE A 132 20.27 -11.86 -14.03
CA ILE A 132 20.77 -13.08 -13.36
C ILE A 132 20.82 -14.24 -14.36
N SER A 133 19.78 -14.43 -15.16
CA SER A 133 19.74 -15.48 -16.18
C SER A 133 20.84 -15.30 -17.24
N LYS A 134 21.09 -14.07 -17.69
CA LYS A 134 22.19 -13.77 -18.64
C LYS A 134 23.56 -14.09 -18.03
N ILE A 135 23.79 -13.66 -16.79
CA ILE A 135 25.05 -13.91 -16.07
C ILE A 135 25.26 -15.40 -15.85
N GLN A 136 24.24 -16.11 -15.36
CA GLN A 136 24.30 -17.56 -15.15
C GLN A 136 24.63 -18.29 -16.46
N ASN A 137 23.97 -17.94 -17.56
CA ASN A 137 24.25 -18.54 -18.87
C ASN A 137 25.68 -18.27 -19.36
N ALA A 138 26.19 -17.05 -19.19
CA ALA A 138 27.57 -16.70 -19.55
C ALA A 138 28.58 -17.47 -18.68
N LEU A 139 28.32 -17.55 -17.38
CA LEU A 139 29.14 -18.29 -16.43
C LEU A 139 29.16 -19.78 -16.76
N ILE A 140 28.01 -20.42 -16.98
CA ILE A 140 27.90 -21.82 -17.36
C ILE A 140 28.71 -22.10 -18.64
N LYS A 141 28.63 -21.23 -19.65
CA LYS A 141 29.44 -21.35 -20.88
C LYS A 141 30.94 -21.26 -20.60
N LEU A 142 31.35 -20.30 -19.77
CA LEU A 142 32.75 -20.15 -19.37
C LEU A 142 33.25 -21.39 -18.62
N LEU A 143 32.55 -21.82 -17.57
CA LEU A 143 32.94 -23.00 -16.78
C LEU A 143 32.94 -24.27 -17.63
N THR A 144 32.00 -24.41 -18.56
CA THR A 144 31.99 -25.52 -19.54
C THR A 144 33.24 -25.50 -20.41
N ASN A 145 33.64 -24.34 -20.93
CA ASN A 145 34.88 -24.19 -21.69
C ASN A 145 36.11 -24.54 -20.84
N MET A 146 36.16 -24.08 -19.59
CA MET A 146 37.25 -24.39 -18.65
C MET A 146 37.33 -25.89 -18.35
N ARG A 147 36.18 -26.56 -18.17
CA ARG A 147 36.10 -28.02 -17.97
C ARG A 147 36.57 -28.77 -19.20
N ASN A 148 36.10 -28.38 -20.38
CA ASN A 148 36.50 -28.99 -21.65
C ASN A 148 37.99 -28.82 -21.93
N ALA A 149 38.56 -27.68 -21.54
CA ALA A 149 39.99 -27.44 -21.61
C ALA A 149 40.78 -28.18 -20.53
N GLY A 150 40.14 -28.69 -19.47
CA GLY A 150 40.73 -29.64 -18.52
C GLY A 150 41.12 -29.07 -17.15
N TYR A 151 40.81 -27.80 -16.86
CA TYR A 151 41.22 -27.12 -15.63
C TYR A 151 40.10 -26.71 -14.66
N TRP A 152 38.85 -26.99 -15.02
CA TRP A 152 37.71 -26.97 -14.08
C TRP A 152 37.25 -28.40 -13.81
N GLU A 153 36.94 -28.70 -12.55
CA GLU A 153 36.37 -29.98 -12.12
C GLU A 153 35.05 -29.75 -11.39
N SER A 154 34.05 -30.59 -11.66
CA SER A 154 32.80 -30.64 -10.93
C SER A 154 32.28 -32.08 -10.90
N SER A 155 31.73 -32.53 -9.76
CA SER A 155 31.18 -33.88 -9.61
C SER A 155 29.70 -33.99 -9.99
N GLY A 156 29.08 -32.87 -10.39
CA GLY A 156 27.66 -32.76 -10.70
C GLY A 156 27.38 -31.50 -11.52
N ASP A 157 26.57 -30.58 -10.99
CA ASP A 157 26.36 -29.27 -11.60
C ASP A 157 27.71 -28.58 -11.87
N ILE A 158 27.84 -27.90 -13.01
CA ILE A 158 29.05 -27.19 -13.40
C ILE A 158 29.34 -26.03 -12.44
N LEU A 159 28.32 -25.44 -11.82
CA LEU A 159 28.42 -24.33 -10.86
C LEU A 159 28.97 -24.77 -9.50
N ASP A 160 28.79 -26.04 -9.13
CA ASP A 160 29.28 -26.63 -7.88
C ASP A 160 30.71 -27.19 -8.03
N GLY A 161 31.48 -26.62 -8.95
CA GLY A 161 32.84 -27.03 -9.25
C GLY A 161 33.91 -26.11 -8.69
N ASN A 162 35.16 -26.44 -9.00
CA ASN A 162 36.32 -25.64 -8.66
C ASN A 162 37.39 -25.71 -9.75
N VAL A 163 38.29 -24.73 -9.73
CA VAL A 163 39.54 -24.83 -10.49
C VAL A 163 40.35 -25.97 -9.88
N LYS A 164 40.93 -26.83 -10.73
CA LYS A 164 41.79 -27.91 -10.27
C LYS A 164 42.99 -27.37 -9.49
N SER A 165 43.39 -28.10 -8.46
CA SER A 165 44.56 -27.74 -7.65
C SER A 165 45.82 -27.61 -8.52
N GLY A 166 46.60 -26.55 -8.29
CA GLY A 166 47.82 -26.26 -9.05
C GLY A 166 47.61 -25.60 -10.42
N VAL A 167 46.37 -25.26 -10.80
CA VAL A 167 46.07 -24.61 -12.08
C VAL A 167 45.58 -23.16 -11.87
N GLY A 168 46.11 -22.22 -12.65
CA GLY A 168 45.66 -20.82 -12.68
C GLY A 168 44.57 -20.55 -13.74
N VAL A 169 44.31 -19.29 -14.05
CA VAL A 169 43.32 -18.89 -15.08
C VAL A 169 43.80 -19.21 -16.51
N ALA A 170 45.11 -19.33 -16.71
CA ALA A 170 45.70 -19.77 -17.97
C ALA A 170 46.05 -21.26 -17.91
N TYR A 171 45.61 -22.02 -18.91
CA TYR A 171 45.86 -23.46 -19.03
C TYR A 171 46.13 -23.86 -20.48
N GLY A 172 46.96 -24.88 -20.66
CA GLY A 172 47.39 -25.40 -21.97
C GLY A 172 48.85 -25.06 -22.30
N THR A 173 49.31 -25.45 -23.49
CA THR A 173 50.63 -25.07 -24.00
C THR A 173 50.63 -23.58 -24.38
N MET A 174 51.71 -22.89 -24.03
CA MET A 174 51.95 -21.52 -24.49
C MET A 174 52.83 -21.58 -25.73
N ASN A 175 52.41 -20.91 -26.80
CA ASN A 175 53.20 -20.74 -28.01
C ASN A 175 53.70 -19.30 -28.09
N HIS A 176 55.00 -19.12 -28.38
CA HIS A 176 55.61 -17.82 -28.63
C HIS A 176 55.92 -17.68 -30.13
N PHE A 177 55.19 -16.80 -30.82
CA PHE A 177 55.38 -16.57 -32.25
C PHE A 177 56.26 -15.33 -32.47
N GLY A 178 57.35 -15.51 -33.22
CA GLY A 178 58.20 -14.44 -33.74
C GLY A 178 58.54 -14.71 -35.20
N GLY A 179 58.22 -13.77 -36.09
CA GLY A 179 58.49 -13.91 -37.53
C GLY A 179 59.83 -13.34 -37.99
N THR A 180 60.53 -12.60 -37.12
CA THR A 180 61.82 -11.92 -37.40
C THR A 180 62.47 -11.50 -36.08
N ALA A 181 63.80 -11.43 -36.02
CA ALA A 181 64.51 -10.85 -34.88
C ALA A 181 64.04 -9.40 -34.65
N ASP A 182 63.74 -9.05 -33.40
CA ASP A 182 63.17 -7.75 -32.96
C ASP A 182 61.80 -7.37 -33.55
N GLY A 183 61.05 -8.33 -34.09
CA GLY A 183 59.67 -8.11 -34.60
C GLY A 183 58.58 -8.20 -33.51
N ASN A 184 57.35 -7.81 -33.87
CA ASN A 184 56.18 -7.94 -32.99
C ASN A 184 55.99 -9.41 -32.57
N SER A 185 55.89 -9.65 -31.25
CA SER A 185 55.64 -10.96 -30.68
C SER A 185 54.23 -11.01 -30.08
N TYR A 186 53.57 -12.16 -30.18
CA TYR A 186 52.31 -12.43 -29.46
C TYR A 186 52.33 -13.81 -28.83
N ILE A 187 51.63 -13.95 -27.70
CA ILE A 187 51.46 -15.21 -26.97
C ILE A 187 50.06 -15.73 -27.24
N ARG A 188 49.94 -17.01 -27.63
CA ARG A 188 48.67 -17.71 -27.78
C ARG A 188 48.68 -18.98 -26.95
N THR A 189 47.57 -19.27 -26.27
CA THR A 189 47.31 -20.55 -25.61
C THR A 189 46.36 -21.40 -26.47
N ASN A 190 46.53 -22.72 -26.45
CA ASN A 190 45.58 -23.65 -27.05
C ASN A 190 45.52 -24.98 -26.27
N THR A 191 44.50 -25.80 -26.57
CA THR A 191 44.27 -27.10 -25.92
C THR A 191 44.74 -28.29 -26.76
N GLY A 192 45.36 -28.05 -27.91
CA GLY A 192 45.90 -29.08 -28.80
C GLY A 192 47.42 -29.19 -28.67
N GLN A 193 48.02 -30.07 -29.48
CA GLN A 193 49.45 -30.02 -29.73
C GLN A 193 49.66 -29.30 -31.06
N THR A 194 50.44 -28.22 -31.05
CA THR A 194 50.77 -27.44 -32.25
C THR A 194 52.27 -27.31 -32.44
N GLU A 195 52.69 -27.13 -33.69
CA GLU A 195 54.10 -26.91 -34.02
C GLU A 195 54.63 -25.65 -33.30
N ASN A 196 55.78 -25.77 -32.63
CA ASN A 196 56.40 -24.76 -31.76
C ASN A 196 55.78 -24.55 -30.37
N ASP A 197 55.06 -25.54 -29.82
CA ASP A 197 54.68 -25.55 -28.40
C ASP A 197 55.92 -25.43 -27.52
N THR A 198 55.97 -24.40 -26.66
CA THR A 198 57.09 -24.20 -25.74
C THR A 198 56.99 -25.21 -24.60
N VAL A 199 57.90 -26.19 -24.56
CA VAL A 199 58.07 -27.11 -23.40
C VAL A 199 59.26 -26.59 -22.58
N GLY A 200 58.98 -25.75 -21.60
CA GLY A 200 60.00 -25.19 -20.70
C GLY A 200 59.61 -25.40 -19.24
N GLY A 201 60.26 -26.35 -18.58
CA GLY A 201 60.31 -26.44 -17.12
C GLY A 201 61.74 -26.19 -16.66
N ILE A 202 61.92 -25.45 -15.57
CA ILE A 202 63.17 -25.49 -14.80
C ILE A 202 63.05 -26.66 -13.82
#